data_AF-A0A7Y5GMT1-F1
#
_entry.id   AF-A0A7Y5GMT1-F1
#
_cell.length_a   1.000
_cell.length_b   1.000
_cell.length_c   1.000
_cell.angle_alpha   90.00
_cell.angle_beta   90.00
_cell.angle_gamma   90.00
#
_symmetry.space_group_name_H-M   'P 1'
#
loop_
_entity.id
_entity.type
_entity.pdbx_description
1 polymer ?
#
loop_
_entity_poly.entity_id
_entity_poly.type
_entity_poly.pdbx_seq_one_letter_code
_entity_poly.pdbx_strand_id
1 'polypeptide(L)'
;MKFRFLSLIIFCFLACYNSNAQSLRYKIGQMVWTGFTGTRLHDTIKSDLRNLNLGGVILFAGNISNPSQVKFLNDTIKMLASTPPFIAVDQEGGRVARLNRSNGFDTSYTAYKLGYIFNKEDSTRRMAAIMAGWLQQSGFNVNLAPVADVNVNPNSPAIGKLERSYSAVPESVYYHTKWFADEFNKKKIAVSLKHYPGHGSALQDSHLGFTDITNTWSSDELIPYKRLVADGFTDFVMTGHLYHAGIDSVYPASLSHKAATQLLRDSIGFNGVVITDAMGMSAITQNYTFTEAVELAIRAGNDILLYTATLSSNISLTRRVINIIEQAVLQGRITQSRIDEAYERIIAMKQKYGLIAGAEDIARETAVTPVVYQNYPNPFRGQTEVSFYLPEEMHVTVTLYNVCGEIVNVPAYGIYRSGSHVVRVNGLASGVYFLRLTAGSYSATRKLISLH
;
A
#
# COMPACT_ATOMS: atom_id res chain seq x y z
N MET A 1 59.28 -45.49 22.18
CA MET A 1 58.28 -44.61 22.83
C MET A 1 58.22 -43.28 22.08
N LYS A 2 57.07 -42.99 21.46
CA LYS A 2 56.56 -41.69 20.97
C LYS A 2 57.37 -40.93 19.88
N PHE A 3 57.03 -41.20 18.61
CA PHE A 3 57.09 -40.21 17.53
C PHE A 3 55.99 -39.15 17.74
N ARG A 4 56.35 -37.86 17.75
CA ARG A 4 55.41 -36.73 17.74
C ARG A 4 55.19 -36.29 16.30
N PHE A 5 54.00 -36.54 15.77
CA PHE A 5 53.48 -35.86 14.58
C PHE A 5 53.08 -34.43 14.98
N LEU A 6 53.69 -33.43 14.34
CA LEU A 6 53.28 -32.04 14.44
C LEU A 6 52.41 -31.74 13.22
N SER A 7 51.09 -31.85 13.37
CA SER A 7 50.15 -31.43 12.34
C SER A 7 49.98 -29.91 12.41
N LEU A 8 50.53 -29.23 11.39
CA LEU A 8 50.34 -27.81 11.13
C LEU A 8 48.91 -27.61 10.57
N ILE A 9 47.96 -27.22 11.40
CA ILE A 9 46.63 -26.80 10.95
C ILE A 9 46.73 -25.34 10.54
N ILE A 10 46.82 -25.09 9.23
CA ILE A 10 46.63 -23.78 8.63
C ILE A 10 45.13 -23.48 8.68
N PHE A 11 44.71 -22.63 9.63
CA PHE A 11 43.38 -22.05 9.65
C PHE A 11 43.35 -20.92 8.60
N CYS A 12 43.00 -21.26 7.36
CA CYS A 12 42.55 -20.26 6.39
C CYS A 12 41.19 -19.74 6.84
N PHE A 13 41.17 -18.58 7.50
CA PHE A 13 39.98 -17.75 7.64
C PHE A 13 39.59 -17.23 6.24
N LEU A 14 38.78 -18.00 5.52
CA LEU A 14 37.94 -17.46 4.46
C LEU A 14 36.84 -16.63 5.12
N ALA A 15 37.10 -15.35 5.30
CA ALA A 15 36.06 -14.37 5.51
C ALA A 15 35.20 -14.34 4.23
N CYS A 16 34.14 -15.14 4.19
CA CYS A 16 33.02 -14.91 3.28
C CYS A 16 32.40 -13.57 3.68
N TYR A 17 32.89 -12.50 3.08
CA TYR A 17 32.21 -11.21 3.07
C TYR A 17 30.85 -11.44 2.42
N ASN A 18 29.78 -11.39 3.21
CA ASN A 18 28.41 -11.44 2.70
C ASN A 18 28.23 -10.27 1.72
N SER A 19 28.25 -10.55 0.42
CA SER A 19 28.09 -9.58 -0.67
C SER A 19 26.67 -9.02 -0.80
N ASN A 20 25.83 -9.15 0.24
CA ASN A 20 24.41 -8.80 0.25
C ASN A 20 24.00 -7.87 1.40
N ALA A 21 24.94 -7.27 2.14
CA ALA A 21 24.59 -6.29 3.17
C ALA A 21 24.01 -5.02 2.52
N GLN A 22 22.68 -4.90 2.50
CA GLN A 22 22.00 -3.71 2.01
C GLN A 22 22.41 -2.47 2.81
N SER A 23 22.58 -1.34 2.14
CA SER A 23 22.96 -0.08 2.82
C SER A 23 21.88 0.38 3.79
N LEU A 24 22.28 1.13 4.83
CA LEU A 24 21.35 1.70 5.81
C LEU A 24 20.24 2.51 5.11
N ARG A 25 20.60 3.38 4.15
CA ARG A 25 19.63 4.16 3.38
C ARG A 25 18.67 3.30 2.57
N TYR A 26 19.14 2.18 2.02
CA TYR A 26 18.30 1.25 1.27
C TYR A 26 17.23 0.62 2.17
N LYS A 27 17.59 0.25 3.41
CA LYS A 27 16.65 -0.27 4.41
C LYS A 27 15.65 0.80 4.84
N ILE A 28 16.13 2.01 5.13
CA ILE A 28 15.27 3.14 5.52
C ILE A 28 14.27 3.49 4.42
N GLY A 29 14.66 3.43 3.14
CA GLY A 29 13.76 3.67 2.01
C GLY A 29 12.50 2.80 2.05
N GLN A 30 12.63 1.54 2.50
CA GLN A 30 11.51 0.60 2.63
C GLN A 30 10.53 0.99 3.74
N MET A 31 10.97 1.75 4.73
CA MET A 31 10.16 2.23 5.86
C MET A 31 9.31 3.45 5.51
N VAL A 32 9.45 4.04 4.31
CA VAL A 32 8.74 5.27 3.95
C VAL A 32 7.68 4.97 2.90
N TRP A 33 6.44 5.38 3.18
CA TRP A 33 5.36 5.39 2.20
C TRP A 33 4.90 6.82 1.92
N THR A 34 4.67 7.13 0.64
CA THR A 34 4.25 8.48 0.22
C THR A 34 3.06 8.45 -0.72
N GLY A 35 2.15 9.42 -0.60
CA GLY A 35 1.18 9.75 -1.64
C GLY A 35 1.73 10.75 -2.66
N PHE A 36 0.97 10.97 -3.74
CA PHE A 36 1.23 12.01 -4.74
C PHE A 36 -0.09 12.51 -5.34
N THR A 37 -0.06 13.62 -6.07
CA THR A 37 -1.26 14.20 -6.70
C THR A 37 -1.36 13.86 -8.19
N GLY A 38 -2.59 13.77 -8.70
CA GLY A 38 -2.88 13.53 -10.11
C GLY A 38 -2.81 12.05 -10.53
N THR A 39 -3.16 11.78 -11.78
CA THR A 39 -3.37 10.42 -12.32
C THR A 39 -2.13 9.81 -12.98
N ARG A 40 -0.98 10.50 -12.89
CA ARG A 40 0.31 10.11 -13.50
C ARG A 40 1.45 10.42 -12.54
N LEU A 41 2.54 9.67 -12.66
CA LEU A 41 3.74 9.91 -11.87
C LEU A 41 4.48 11.17 -12.34
N HIS A 42 4.80 12.05 -11.40
CA HIS A 42 5.72 13.16 -11.58
C HIS A 42 7.17 12.72 -11.36
N ASP A 43 8.14 13.55 -11.75
CA ASP A 43 9.54 13.11 -11.77
C ASP A 43 10.13 12.85 -10.38
N THR A 44 9.66 13.55 -9.35
CA THR A 44 10.09 13.30 -7.96
C THR A 44 9.76 11.88 -7.51
N ILE A 45 8.52 11.42 -7.67
CA ILE A 45 8.11 10.07 -7.23
C ILE A 45 8.80 8.98 -8.08
N LYS A 46 9.01 9.22 -9.38
CA LYS A 46 9.80 8.31 -10.23
C LYS A 46 11.23 8.18 -9.72
N SER A 47 11.85 9.30 -9.33
CA SER A 47 13.21 9.32 -8.80
C SER A 47 13.30 8.63 -7.44
N ASP A 48 12.31 8.85 -6.56
CA ASP A 48 12.26 8.19 -5.25
C ASP A 48 12.09 6.67 -5.38
N LEU A 49 11.21 6.21 -6.28
CA LEU A 49 11.03 4.78 -6.58
C LEU A 49 12.32 4.12 -7.11
N ARG A 50 13.02 4.78 -8.04
CA ARG A 50 14.24 4.25 -8.67
C ARG A 50 15.46 4.30 -7.77
N ASN A 51 15.65 5.42 -7.08
CA ASN A 51 16.95 5.78 -6.49
C ASN A 51 16.96 5.74 -4.96
N LEU A 52 15.79 5.81 -4.32
CA LEU A 52 15.68 5.84 -2.85
C LEU A 52 15.05 4.56 -2.28
N ASN A 53 14.78 3.56 -3.13
CA ASN A 53 14.17 2.30 -2.75
C ASN A 53 12.89 2.50 -1.92
N LEU A 54 12.01 3.39 -2.40
CA LEU A 54 10.77 3.74 -1.71
C LEU A 54 9.91 2.49 -1.43
N GLY A 55 9.55 2.29 -0.17
CA GLY A 55 8.89 1.08 0.32
C GLY A 55 7.46 0.91 -0.17
N GLY A 56 6.75 2.02 -0.33
CA GLY A 56 5.37 2.01 -0.79
C GLY A 56 4.82 3.36 -1.21
N VAL A 57 3.66 3.31 -1.86
CA VAL A 57 2.85 4.46 -2.25
C VAL A 57 1.41 4.26 -1.81
N ILE A 58 0.76 5.34 -1.40
CA ILE A 58 -0.68 5.36 -1.12
C ILE A 58 -1.39 6.19 -2.18
N LEU A 59 -2.44 5.63 -2.79
CA LEU A 59 -3.28 6.33 -3.75
C LEU A 59 -4.59 6.81 -3.12
N PHE A 60 -4.99 8.02 -3.52
CA PHE A 60 -6.23 8.69 -3.14
C PHE A 60 -7.16 8.86 -4.34
N ALA A 61 -8.35 9.39 -4.11
CA ALA A 61 -9.36 9.61 -5.16
C ALA A 61 -8.81 10.40 -6.36
N GLY A 62 -7.95 11.41 -6.12
CA GLY A 62 -7.32 12.21 -7.18
C GLY A 62 -6.34 11.44 -8.07
N ASN A 63 -5.96 10.21 -7.71
CA ASN A 63 -5.09 9.35 -8.52
C ASN A 63 -5.87 8.36 -9.40
N ILE A 64 -7.19 8.24 -9.20
CA ILE A 64 -8.01 7.15 -9.74
C ILE A 64 -9.16 7.74 -10.57
N SER A 65 -8.95 7.81 -11.89
CA SER A 65 -9.99 8.28 -12.81
C SER A 65 -10.87 7.16 -13.35
N ASN A 66 -10.30 5.97 -13.58
CA ASN A 66 -11.02 4.80 -14.09
C ASN A 66 -10.19 3.50 -13.93
N PRO A 67 -10.77 2.30 -14.11
CA PRO A 67 -10.06 1.03 -13.90
C PRO A 67 -8.82 0.85 -14.77
N SER A 68 -8.86 1.21 -16.05
CA SER A 68 -7.69 1.06 -16.94
C SER A 68 -6.56 2.01 -16.58
N GLN A 69 -6.89 3.27 -16.26
CA GLN A 69 -5.90 4.28 -15.87
C GLN A 69 -5.20 3.88 -14.56
N VAL A 70 -5.95 3.45 -13.53
CA VAL A 70 -5.33 3.10 -12.24
C VAL A 70 -4.50 1.82 -12.36
N LYS A 71 -4.93 0.85 -13.16
CA LYS A 71 -4.11 -0.33 -13.48
C LYS A 71 -2.78 0.08 -14.13
N PHE A 72 -2.86 0.93 -15.14
CA PHE A 72 -1.68 1.44 -15.83
C PHE A 72 -0.72 2.18 -14.89
N LEU A 73 -1.26 3.03 -14.01
CA LEU A 73 -0.50 3.76 -13.01
C LEU A 73 0.22 2.80 -12.06
N ASN A 74 -0.51 1.83 -11.48
CA ASN A 74 0.04 0.87 -10.53
C ASN A 74 1.09 -0.05 -11.15
N ASP A 75 0.88 -0.52 -12.37
CA ASP A 75 1.86 -1.35 -13.07
C ASP A 75 3.11 -0.52 -13.41
N THR A 76 2.96 0.75 -13.79
CA THR A 76 4.10 1.67 -13.98
C THR A 76 4.91 1.84 -12.69
N ILE A 77 4.24 2.00 -11.53
CA ILE A 77 4.91 2.11 -10.23
C ILE A 77 5.73 0.85 -9.92
N LYS A 78 5.16 -0.34 -10.14
CA LYS A 78 5.87 -1.62 -9.91
C LYS A 78 7.12 -1.75 -10.77
N MET A 79 7.04 -1.39 -12.05
CA MET A 79 8.16 -1.54 -12.99
C MET A 79 9.30 -0.54 -12.77
N LEU A 80 9.06 0.57 -12.05
CA LEU A 80 10.08 1.60 -11.81
C LEU A 80 11.00 1.30 -10.63
N ALA A 81 10.57 0.46 -9.68
CA ALA A 81 11.31 0.20 -8.45
C ALA A 81 12.11 -1.10 -8.56
N SER A 82 13.37 -1.09 -8.09
CA SER A 82 14.19 -2.30 -8.03
C SER A 82 13.63 -3.34 -7.06
N THR A 83 13.04 -2.88 -5.95
CA THR A 83 12.24 -3.71 -5.05
C THR A 83 10.78 -3.31 -5.20
N PRO A 84 9.91 -4.21 -5.69
CA PRO A 84 8.48 -3.93 -5.85
C PRO A 84 7.87 -3.27 -4.61
N PRO A 85 7.26 -2.08 -4.74
CA PRO A 85 6.73 -1.33 -3.62
C PRO A 85 5.37 -1.87 -3.22
N PHE A 86 4.97 -1.57 -1.98
CA PHE A 86 3.55 -1.64 -1.65
C PHE A 86 2.80 -0.52 -2.38
N ILE A 87 1.62 -0.83 -2.88
CA ILE A 87 0.71 0.08 -3.56
C ILE A 87 -0.62 -0.05 -2.85
N ALA A 88 -0.88 0.95 -2.02
CA ALA A 88 -1.95 0.97 -1.04
C ALA A 88 -3.09 1.92 -1.45
N VAL A 89 -4.28 1.64 -0.91
CA VAL A 89 -5.46 2.49 -1.03
C VAL A 89 -6.36 2.30 0.19
N ASP A 90 -7.14 3.32 0.57
CA ASP A 90 -8.23 3.18 1.55
C ASP A 90 -9.51 2.71 0.85
N GLN A 91 -9.67 1.40 0.69
CA GLN A 91 -10.89 0.79 0.21
C GLN A 91 -11.62 0.07 1.35
N GLU A 92 -12.15 0.84 2.30
CA GLU A 92 -12.98 0.33 3.41
C GLU A 92 -14.36 -0.09 2.90
N GLY A 93 -14.89 0.70 1.97
CA GLY A 93 -16.24 0.58 1.45
C GLY A 93 -17.13 1.75 1.87
N GLY A 94 -18.27 1.92 1.21
CA GLY A 94 -19.25 2.95 1.55
C GLY A 94 -18.67 4.36 1.44
N ARG A 95 -18.58 5.09 2.56
CA ARG A 95 -18.14 6.50 2.58
C ARG A 95 -16.64 6.67 2.40
N VAL A 96 -15.84 5.65 2.71
CA VAL A 96 -14.39 5.64 2.51
C VAL A 96 -14.05 4.56 1.47
N ALA A 97 -14.34 4.90 0.21
CA ALA A 97 -14.08 4.05 -0.96
C ALA A 97 -13.45 4.90 -2.06
N ARG A 98 -12.16 4.69 -2.36
CA ARG A 98 -11.48 5.39 -3.46
C ARG A 98 -11.86 4.81 -4.83
N LEU A 99 -12.16 3.52 -4.90
CA LEU A 99 -12.74 2.85 -6.05
C LEU A 99 -14.25 2.79 -5.85
N ASN A 100 -14.99 3.55 -6.66
CA ASN A 100 -16.44 3.69 -6.55
C ASN A 100 -17.07 4.03 -7.93
N ARG A 101 -18.38 4.31 -7.95
CA ARG A 101 -19.11 4.58 -9.20
C ARG A 101 -18.61 5.77 -10.00
N SER A 102 -18.08 6.81 -9.35
CA SER A 102 -17.63 8.00 -10.07
C SER A 102 -16.40 7.74 -10.94
N ASN A 103 -15.64 6.68 -10.64
CA ASN A 103 -14.48 6.23 -11.41
C ASN A 103 -14.61 4.80 -11.94
N GLY A 104 -15.84 4.37 -12.25
CA GLY A 104 -16.10 3.16 -13.04
C GLY A 104 -16.07 1.83 -12.30
N PHE A 105 -16.08 1.83 -10.96
CA PHE A 105 -16.30 0.64 -10.13
C PHE A 105 -17.74 0.57 -9.62
N ASP A 106 -18.15 -0.53 -9.00
CA ASP A 106 -19.51 -0.61 -8.43
C ASP A 106 -19.56 -0.03 -7.01
N THR A 107 -20.76 0.01 -6.43
CA THR A 107 -21.00 0.42 -5.05
C THR A 107 -20.48 -0.64 -4.09
N SER A 108 -19.90 -0.16 -2.99
CA SER A 108 -19.59 -0.95 -1.80
C SER A 108 -20.45 -0.49 -0.61
N TYR A 109 -20.64 -1.35 0.37
CA TYR A 109 -21.38 -1.01 1.60
C TYR A 109 -20.47 -0.44 2.68
N THR A 110 -21.04 0.39 3.56
CA THR A 110 -20.36 0.83 4.78
C THR A 110 -20.17 -0.35 5.74
N ALA A 111 -19.16 -0.28 6.61
CA ALA A 111 -18.94 -1.29 7.64
C ALA A 111 -20.16 -1.43 8.54
N TYR A 112 -20.81 -0.31 8.90
CA TYR A 112 -22.06 -0.32 9.66
C TYR A 112 -23.18 -1.11 8.96
N LYS A 113 -23.37 -0.96 7.65
CA LYS A 113 -24.36 -1.75 6.93
C LYS A 113 -24.04 -3.23 6.96
N LEU A 114 -22.77 -3.60 6.80
CA LEU A 114 -22.32 -4.99 6.86
C LEU A 114 -22.50 -5.60 8.25
N GLY A 115 -22.14 -4.87 9.31
CA GLY A 115 -22.12 -5.37 10.69
C GLY A 115 -23.39 -5.18 11.50
N TYR A 116 -24.23 -4.20 11.15
CA TYR A 116 -25.45 -3.89 11.89
C TYR A 116 -26.72 -4.21 11.09
N ILE A 117 -26.82 -3.75 9.84
CA ILE A 117 -28.04 -3.92 9.03
C ILE A 117 -28.14 -5.33 8.47
N PHE A 118 -27.05 -5.84 7.87
CA PHE A 118 -27.02 -7.20 7.35
C PHE A 118 -26.58 -8.18 8.44
N ASN A 119 -25.49 -7.88 9.15
CA ASN A 119 -24.93 -8.67 10.24
C ASN A 119 -24.86 -10.18 9.93
N LYS A 120 -24.30 -10.50 8.75
CA LYS A 120 -24.08 -11.87 8.27
C LYS A 120 -22.66 -12.02 7.74
N GLU A 121 -22.10 -13.21 7.91
CA GLU A 121 -20.80 -13.58 7.33
C GLU A 121 -20.80 -13.41 5.81
N ASP A 122 -21.80 -13.98 5.13
CA ASP A 122 -21.90 -13.97 3.68
C ASP A 122 -21.92 -12.57 3.06
N SER A 123 -22.59 -11.61 3.70
CA SER A 123 -22.65 -10.23 3.18
C SER A 123 -21.27 -9.56 3.24
N THR A 124 -20.54 -9.78 4.33
CA THR A 124 -19.20 -9.23 4.54
C THR A 124 -18.19 -9.88 3.63
N ARG A 125 -18.17 -11.22 3.57
CA ARG A 125 -17.28 -11.96 2.67
C ARG A 125 -17.54 -11.61 1.20
N ARG A 126 -18.81 -11.57 0.78
CA ARG A 126 -19.15 -11.21 -0.61
C ARG A 126 -18.64 -9.81 -0.96
N MET A 127 -18.86 -8.84 -0.08
CA MET A 127 -18.40 -7.48 -0.33
C MET A 127 -16.87 -7.38 -0.34
N ALA A 128 -16.20 -8.01 0.63
CA ALA A 128 -14.75 -8.04 0.69
C ALA A 128 -14.14 -8.72 -0.55
N ALA A 129 -14.69 -9.85 -1.01
CA ALA A 129 -14.24 -10.55 -2.21
C ALA A 129 -14.38 -9.69 -3.49
N ILE A 130 -15.47 -8.93 -3.61
CA ILE A 130 -15.67 -7.99 -4.73
C ILE A 130 -14.62 -6.88 -4.69
N MET A 131 -14.42 -6.23 -3.53
CA MET A 131 -13.44 -5.14 -3.39
C MET A 131 -12.00 -5.64 -3.57
N ALA A 132 -11.66 -6.81 -3.04
CA ALA A 132 -10.38 -7.46 -3.28
C ALA A 132 -10.17 -7.77 -4.77
N GLY A 133 -11.23 -8.19 -5.47
CA GLY A 133 -11.21 -8.35 -6.93
C GLY A 133 -10.91 -7.05 -7.68
N TRP A 134 -11.48 -5.92 -7.27
CA TRP A 134 -11.18 -4.60 -7.87
C TRP A 134 -9.73 -4.18 -7.64
N LEU A 135 -9.22 -4.36 -6.41
CA LEU A 135 -7.85 -4.00 -6.06
C LEU A 135 -6.83 -4.86 -6.81
N GLN A 136 -7.06 -6.18 -6.88
CA GLN A 136 -6.19 -7.10 -7.62
C GLN A 136 -6.13 -6.72 -9.10
N GLN A 137 -7.28 -6.52 -9.74
CA GLN A 137 -7.35 -6.15 -11.16
C GLN A 137 -6.73 -4.78 -11.45
N SER A 138 -6.85 -3.86 -10.51
CA SER A 138 -6.26 -2.52 -10.58
C SER A 138 -4.78 -2.49 -10.21
N GLY A 139 -4.18 -3.62 -9.82
CA GLY A 139 -2.76 -3.72 -9.49
C GLY A 139 -2.37 -3.24 -8.09
N PHE A 140 -3.32 -2.98 -7.19
CA PHE A 140 -3.02 -2.75 -5.78
C PHE A 140 -2.59 -4.05 -5.10
N ASN A 141 -1.76 -3.94 -4.06
CA ASN A 141 -1.31 -5.09 -3.25
C ASN A 141 -1.46 -4.86 -1.74
N VAL A 142 -1.90 -3.67 -1.32
CA VAL A 142 -2.32 -3.39 0.06
C VAL A 142 -3.67 -2.65 0.06
N ASN A 143 -4.55 -3.02 0.98
CA ASN A 143 -5.72 -2.24 1.36
C ASN A 143 -5.55 -1.75 2.80
N LEU A 144 -5.69 -0.44 3.03
CA LEU A 144 -5.68 0.14 4.38
C LEU A 144 -7.09 0.02 4.98
N ALA A 145 -7.54 -1.22 5.13
CA ALA A 145 -8.81 -1.66 5.68
C ALA A 145 -8.63 -3.14 6.07
N PRO A 146 -9.43 -3.73 6.98
CA PRO A 146 -10.67 -3.19 7.53
C PRO A 146 -10.47 -2.30 8.76
N VAL A 147 -11.48 -1.49 9.07
CA VAL A 147 -11.55 -0.74 10.33
C VAL A 147 -11.92 -1.70 11.45
N ALA A 148 -11.05 -1.81 12.45
CA ALA A 148 -11.20 -2.64 13.64
C ALA A 148 -11.62 -1.84 14.89
N ASP A 149 -11.90 -0.55 14.73
CA ASP A 149 -12.45 0.31 15.77
C ASP A 149 -13.85 -0.16 16.19
N VAL A 150 -14.12 -0.24 17.49
CA VAL A 150 -15.44 -0.59 18.04
C VAL A 150 -16.29 0.66 18.16
N ASN A 151 -17.53 0.64 17.66
CA ASN A 151 -18.41 1.82 17.59
C ASN A 151 -19.00 2.22 18.96
N VAL A 152 -18.15 2.40 19.98
CA VAL A 152 -18.52 2.80 21.34
C VAL A 152 -19.24 4.15 21.33
N ASN A 153 -18.75 5.10 20.54
CA ASN A 153 -19.40 6.39 20.31
C ASN A 153 -19.94 6.46 18.86
N PRO A 154 -21.25 6.24 18.62
CA PRO A 154 -21.85 6.39 17.28
C PRO A 154 -21.70 7.79 16.69
N ASN A 155 -21.48 8.81 17.53
CA ASN A 155 -21.24 10.19 17.11
C ASN A 155 -19.76 10.52 16.92
N SER A 156 -18.84 9.55 17.09
CA SER A 156 -17.42 9.73 16.81
C SER A 156 -17.26 10.29 15.40
N PRO A 157 -16.61 11.46 15.23
CA PRO A 157 -16.58 12.17 13.96
C PRO A 157 -15.84 11.39 12.89
N ALA A 158 -14.75 10.71 13.27
CA ALA A 158 -13.92 9.96 12.36
C ALA A 158 -14.45 8.55 12.08
N ILE A 159 -15.19 7.92 13.01
CA ILE A 159 -15.60 6.51 12.91
C ILE A 159 -17.11 6.36 12.77
N GLY A 160 -17.87 6.67 13.83
CA GLY A 160 -19.30 6.40 13.93
C GLY A 160 -20.13 7.18 12.91
N LYS A 161 -19.93 8.51 12.81
CA LYS A 161 -20.67 9.38 11.86
C LYS A 161 -20.43 9.00 10.40
N LEU A 162 -19.29 8.40 10.11
CA LEU A 162 -18.92 7.96 8.76
C LEU A 162 -19.28 6.49 8.49
N GLU A 163 -19.95 5.82 9.44
CA GLU A 163 -20.37 4.42 9.32
C GLU A 163 -19.19 3.45 9.08
N ARG A 164 -18.01 3.79 9.61
CA ARG A 164 -16.76 3.05 9.35
C ARG A 164 -16.52 1.86 10.28
N SER A 165 -17.22 1.79 11.41
CA SER A 165 -17.17 0.63 12.29
C SER A 165 -18.32 -0.34 12.01
N TYR A 166 -18.07 -1.63 12.17
CA TYR A 166 -19.04 -2.69 11.97
C TYR A 166 -20.10 -2.75 13.08
N SER A 167 -19.71 -2.52 14.33
CA SER A 167 -20.58 -2.75 15.48
C SER A 167 -20.06 -2.06 16.74
N ALA A 168 -20.95 -1.84 17.70
CA ALA A 168 -20.58 -1.46 19.07
C ALA A 168 -20.17 -2.68 19.93
N VAL A 169 -20.36 -3.90 19.42
CA VAL A 169 -19.96 -5.14 20.11
C VAL A 169 -18.58 -5.58 19.60
N PRO A 170 -17.54 -5.64 20.44
CA PRO A 170 -16.18 -5.95 20.02
C PRO A 170 -16.03 -7.30 19.29
N GLU A 171 -16.70 -8.34 19.77
CA GLU A 171 -16.68 -9.66 19.13
C GLU A 171 -17.27 -9.64 17.71
N SER A 172 -18.31 -8.83 17.47
CA SER A 172 -18.85 -8.65 16.12
C SER A 172 -17.82 -7.98 15.20
N VAL A 173 -17.14 -6.94 15.69
CA VAL A 173 -16.05 -6.28 14.94
C VAL A 173 -14.93 -7.27 14.60
N TYR A 174 -14.54 -8.13 15.54
CA TYR A 174 -13.59 -9.23 15.29
C TYR A 174 -14.03 -10.13 14.12
N TYR A 175 -15.27 -10.65 14.13
CA TYR A 175 -15.73 -11.55 13.07
C TYR A 175 -15.75 -10.86 11.71
N HIS A 176 -16.27 -9.63 11.63
CA HIS A 176 -16.36 -8.89 10.38
C HIS A 176 -14.98 -8.53 9.81
N THR A 177 -14.05 -8.11 10.66
CA THR A 177 -12.67 -7.81 10.25
C THR A 177 -11.92 -9.07 9.81
N LYS A 178 -12.11 -10.21 10.49
CA LYS A 178 -11.56 -11.51 10.07
C LYS A 178 -12.07 -11.93 8.70
N TRP A 179 -13.38 -11.92 8.50
CA TRP A 179 -13.99 -12.28 7.21
C TRP A 179 -13.50 -11.39 6.08
N PHE A 180 -13.36 -10.09 6.34
CA PHE A 180 -12.81 -9.15 5.38
C PHE A 180 -11.36 -9.50 5.03
N ALA A 181 -10.50 -9.66 6.05
CA ALA A 181 -9.08 -9.98 5.86
C ALA A 181 -8.89 -11.30 5.08
N ASP A 182 -9.66 -12.34 5.39
CA ASP A 182 -9.61 -13.64 4.69
C ASP A 182 -9.83 -13.49 3.18
N GLU A 183 -10.83 -12.71 2.74
CA GLU A 183 -11.14 -12.56 1.31
C GLU A 183 -10.08 -11.76 0.56
N PHE A 184 -9.49 -10.76 1.21
CA PHE A 184 -8.36 -10.01 0.66
C PHE A 184 -7.11 -10.90 0.53
N ASN A 185 -6.87 -11.75 1.52
CA ASN A 185 -5.77 -12.72 1.51
C ASN A 185 -5.89 -13.74 0.37
N LYS A 186 -7.10 -14.22 0.05
CA LYS A 186 -7.35 -15.08 -1.13
C LYS A 186 -6.94 -14.42 -2.45
N LYS A 187 -6.92 -13.08 -2.51
CA LYS A 187 -6.51 -12.30 -3.68
C LYS A 187 -5.06 -11.80 -3.62
N LYS A 188 -4.29 -12.22 -2.61
CA LYS A 188 -2.92 -11.77 -2.34
C LYS A 188 -2.83 -10.25 -2.19
N ILE A 189 -3.78 -9.67 -1.48
CA ILE A 189 -3.76 -8.26 -1.07
C ILE A 189 -3.65 -8.23 0.45
N ALA A 190 -2.61 -7.57 0.96
CA ALA A 190 -2.45 -7.39 2.38
C ALA A 190 -3.46 -6.38 2.92
N VAL A 191 -3.87 -6.53 4.18
CA VAL A 191 -4.81 -5.64 4.85
C VAL A 191 -4.17 -4.96 6.06
N SER A 192 -4.76 -3.84 6.49
CA SER A 192 -4.33 -3.12 7.70
C SER A 192 -5.48 -2.92 8.67
N LEU A 193 -5.38 -3.49 9.86
CA LEU A 193 -6.32 -3.21 10.96
C LEU A 193 -6.10 -1.79 11.45
N LYS A 194 -7.17 -1.01 11.59
CA LYS A 194 -7.06 0.39 12.02
C LYS A 194 -8.25 0.87 12.86
N HIS A 195 -8.07 1.82 13.76
CA HIS A 195 -6.83 2.55 14.08
C HIS A 195 -6.43 2.18 15.51
N TYR A 196 -5.36 1.40 15.67
CA TYR A 196 -4.92 0.93 16.98
C TYR A 196 -4.53 2.11 17.88
N PRO A 197 -4.93 2.14 19.18
CA PRO A 197 -5.54 1.07 19.97
C PRO A 197 -7.09 1.07 20.01
N GLY A 198 -7.76 1.82 19.12
CA GLY A 198 -9.21 1.97 19.09
C GLY A 198 -9.62 3.45 19.05
N HIS A 199 -10.12 3.90 17.90
CA HIS A 199 -10.57 5.27 17.67
C HIS A 199 -12.10 5.45 17.90
N GLY A 200 -12.83 4.35 18.11
CA GLY A 200 -14.28 4.34 18.00
C GLY A 200 -15.02 5.00 19.16
N SER A 201 -14.34 5.20 20.30
CA SER A 201 -14.84 6.00 21.42
C SER A 201 -14.53 7.50 21.34
N ALA A 202 -13.69 7.94 20.40
CA ALA A 202 -13.21 9.31 20.37
C ALA A 202 -14.33 10.35 20.20
N LEU A 203 -14.17 11.51 20.86
CA LEU A 203 -15.06 12.67 20.71
C LEU A 203 -14.57 13.65 19.63
N GLN A 204 -13.29 13.54 19.26
CA GLN A 204 -12.60 14.47 18.36
C GLN A 204 -12.01 13.73 17.16
N ASP A 205 -11.73 14.47 16.09
CA ASP A 205 -11.12 13.96 14.87
C ASP A 205 -9.62 14.27 14.86
N SER A 206 -8.79 13.23 14.76
CA SER A 206 -7.32 13.34 14.72
C SER A 206 -6.80 14.09 13.48
N HIS A 207 -7.63 14.22 12.43
CA HIS A 207 -7.31 15.09 11.29
C HIS A 207 -7.29 16.57 11.69
N LEU A 208 -8.10 16.96 12.68
CA LEU A 208 -8.34 18.35 13.05
C LEU A 208 -7.50 18.81 14.25
N GLY A 209 -7.05 17.88 15.09
CA GLY A 209 -6.25 18.22 16.26
C GLY A 209 -5.91 17.02 17.14
N PHE A 210 -5.45 17.30 18.36
CA PHE A 210 -5.10 16.29 19.34
C PHE A 210 -6.35 15.51 19.81
N THR A 211 -6.31 14.18 19.70
CA THR A 211 -7.43 13.31 20.10
C THR A 211 -7.10 12.55 21.37
N ASP A 212 -7.63 13.03 22.49
CA ASP A 212 -7.57 12.35 23.78
C ASP A 212 -8.76 11.40 23.95
N ILE A 213 -8.46 10.12 24.16
CA ILE A 213 -9.44 9.06 24.39
C ILE A 213 -9.40 8.51 25.82
N THR A 214 -8.62 9.10 26.73
CA THR A 214 -8.36 8.59 28.09
C THR A 214 -9.62 8.27 28.88
N ASN A 215 -10.66 9.11 28.75
CA ASN A 215 -11.90 8.96 29.53
C ASN A 215 -13.03 8.26 28.76
N THR A 216 -12.83 7.97 27.47
CA THR A 216 -13.87 7.37 26.61
C THR A 216 -13.53 5.96 26.17
N TRP A 217 -12.24 5.65 26.09
CA TRP A 217 -11.74 4.35 25.68
C TRP A 217 -11.85 3.32 26.78
N SER A 218 -12.02 2.07 26.37
CA SER A 218 -11.94 0.91 27.26
C SER A 218 -11.09 -0.17 26.62
N SER A 219 -10.55 -1.08 27.45
CA SER A 219 -9.74 -2.20 26.95
C SER A 219 -10.48 -3.15 26.00
N ASP A 220 -11.82 -3.07 25.96
CA ASP A 220 -12.65 -3.84 25.04
C ASP A 220 -12.42 -3.45 23.58
N GLU A 221 -11.96 -2.21 23.31
CA GLU A 221 -11.56 -1.80 21.96
C GLU A 221 -10.33 -2.56 21.44
N LEU A 222 -9.57 -3.23 22.32
CA LEU A 222 -8.46 -4.11 21.93
C LEU A 222 -8.89 -5.53 21.56
N ILE A 223 -10.14 -5.92 21.85
CA ILE A 223 -10.61 -7.29 21.62
C ILE A 223 -10.44 -7.71 20.15
N PRO A 224 -10.82 -6.89 19.14
CA PRO A 224 -10.61 -7.26 17.74
C PRO A 224 -9.15 -7.54 17.39
N TYR A 225 -8.23 -6.70 17.89
CA TYR A 225 -6.79 -6.88 17.67
C TYR A 225 -6.26 -8.14 18.36
N LYS A 226 -6.55 -8.32 19.65
CA LYS A 226 -6.12 -9.51 20.42
C LYS A 226 -6.60 -10.80 19.77
N ARG A 227 -7.87 -10.85 19.39
CA ARG A 227 -8.48 -12.02 18.77
C ARG A 227 -7.89 -12.32 17.40
N LEU A 228 -7.74 -11.32 16.53
CA LEU A 228 -7.14 -11.54 15.21
C LEU A 228 -5.68 -12.00 15.31
N VAL A 229 -4.89 -11.41 16.21
CA VAL A 229 -3.50 -11.83 16.42
C VAL A 229 -3.42 -13.25 16.97
N ALA A 230 -4.28 -13.62 17.92
CA ALA A 230 -4.38 -15.00 18.42
C ALA A 230 -4.78 -16.00 17.31
N ASP A 231 -5.57 -15.55 16.34
CA ASP A 231 -5.96 -16.29 15.14
C ASP A 231 -4.88 -16.34 14.04
N GLY A 232 -3.70 -15.77 14.29
CA GLY A 232 -2.56 -15.78 13.36
C GLY A 232 -2.53 -14.64 12.36
N PHE A 233 -3.26 -13.54 12.60
CA PHE A 233 -3.16 -12.35 11.77
C PHE A 233 -1.77 -11.69 11.92
N THR A 234 -1.07 -11.52 10.80
CA THR A 234 0.29 -10.95 10.76
C THR A 234 0.49 -9.90 9.68
N ASP A 235 -0.56 -9.32 9.11
CA ASP A 235 -0.44 -8.34 8.02
C ASP A 235 0.01 -6.98 8.57
N PHE A 236 -0.80 -5.94 8.39
CA PHE A 236 -0.52 -4.62 8.93
C PHE A 236 -1.43 -4.27 10.10
N VAL A 237 -0.88 -3.53 11.08
CA VAL A 237 -1.67 -2.78 12.06
C VAL A 237 -1.29 -1.32 11.94
N MET A 238 -2.29 -0.47 11.69
CA MET A 238 -2.12 0.97 11.64
C MET A 238 -2.31 1.59 13.03
N THR A 239 -1.30 2.28 13.54
CA THR A 239 -1.40 3.03 14.80
C THR A 239 -2.01 4.40 14.56
N GLY A 240 -3.11 4.71 15.26
CA GLY A 240 -3.72 6.03 15.23
C GLY A 240 -2.95 7.07 16.05
N HIS A 241 -3.18 8.35 15.74
CA HIS A 241 -2.68 9.48 16.53
C HIS A 241 -3.58 9.75 17.74
N LEU A 242 -3.69 8.75 18.62
CA LEU A 242 -4.61 8.71 19.76
C LEU A 242 -3.85 8.78 21.08
N TYR A 243 -4.13 9.78 21.89
CA TYR A 243 -3.54 9.90 23.22
C TYR A 243 -4.41 9.20 24.28
N HIS A 244 -3.77 8.44 25.15
CA HIS A 244 -4.42 7.80 26.28
C HIS A 244 -3.46 7.74 27.47
N ALA A 245 -3.72 8.56 28.50
CA ALA A 245 -2.79 8.75 29.62
C ALA A 245 -2.45 7.45 30.38
N GLY A 246 -3.38 6.50 30.44
CA GLY A 246 -3.18 5.19 31.04
C GLY A 246 -2.31 4.21 30.23
N ILE A 247 -2.08 4.48 28.94
CA ILE A 247 -1.16 3.70 28.10
C ILE A 247 0.19 4.42 28.06
N ASP A 248 0.18 5.70 27.72
CA ASP A 248 1.33 6.58 27.74
C ASP A 248 0.88 8.01 28.05
N SER A 249 1.42 8.58 29.11
CA SER A 249 1.09 9.92 29.60
C SER A 249 1.78 11.05 28.83
N VAL A 250 2.59 10.73 27.82
CA VAL A 250 3.36 11.71 27.06
C VAL A 250 2.98 11.70 25.59
N TYR A 251 2.89 10.51 24.98
CA TYR A 251 2.82 10.37 23.53
C TYR A 251 1.51 9.73 23.06
N PRO A 252 0.97 10.14 21.90
CA PRO A 252 -0.08 9.37 21.24
C PRO A 252 0.45 8.00 20.80
N ALA A 253 -0.45 7.05 20.58
CA ALA A 253 -0.11 5.65 20.31
C ALA A 253 0.89 5.46 19.16
N SER A 254 0.79 6.25 18.08
CA SER A 254 1.74 6.20 16.96
C SER A 254 3.18 6.63 17.32
N LEU A 255 3.37 7.37 18.41
CA LEU A 255 4.66 7.88 18.89
C LEU A 255 5.09 7.22 20.21
N SER A 256 4.29 6.31 20.75
CA SER A 256 4.50 5.70 22.06
C SER A 256 5.11 4.30 21.94
N HIS A 257 6.29 4.12 22.54
CA HIS A 257 6.90 2.79 22.71
C HIS A 257 6.05 1.87 23.59
N LYS A 258 5.37 2.42 24.60
CA LYS A 258 4.44 1.67 25.45
C LYS A 258 3.27 1.13 24.65
N ALA A 259 2.72 1.93 23.73
CA ALA A 259 1.57 1.51 22.92
C ALA A 259 1.97 0.54 21.78
N ALA A 260 2.93 0.92 20.95
CA ALA A 260 3.24 0.22 19.71
C ALA A 260 4.24 -0.95 19.88
N THR A 261 5.06 -0.95 20.93
CA THR A 261 5.94 -2.09 21.25
C THR A 261 5.40 -2.88 22.44
N GLN A 262 5.36 -2.29 23.64
CA GLN A 262 5.06 -3.06 24.86
C GLN A 262 3.64 -3.63 24.88
N LEU A 263 2.64 -2.85 24.45
CA LEU A 263 1.27 -3.33 24.39
C LEU A 263 1.00 -4.14 23.11
N LEU A 264 1.27 -3.60 21.92
CA LEU A 264 0.93 -4.27 20.67
C LEU A 264 1.81 -5.49 20.36
N ARG A 265 3.13 -5.37 20.46
CA ARG A 265 4.05 -6.45 20.11
C ARG A 265 4.25 -7.41 21.29
N ASP A 266 4.62 -6.88 22.45
CA ASP A 266 5.05 -7.73 23.56
C ASP A 266 3.84 -8.36 24.28
N SER A 267 2.80 -7.56 24.57
CA SER A 267 1.62 -8.05 25.31
C SER A 267 0.59 -8.75 24.41
N ILE A 268 0.24 -8.16 23.26
CA ILE A 268 -0.73 -8.75 22.32
C ILE A 268 -0.08 -9.82 21.44
N GLY A 269 1.25 -9.79 21.25
CA GLY A 269 1.98 -10.77 20.44
C GLY A 269 2.00 -10.47 18.94
N PHE A 270 1.77 -9.23 18.51
CA PHE A 270 1.72 -8.90 17.09
C PHE A 270 3.11 -8.85 16.45
N ASN A 271 3.36 -9.78 15.53
CA ASN A 271 4.64 -9.92 14.82
C ASN A 271 4.61 -9.41 13.37
N GLY A 272 3.50 -8.83 12.92
CA GLY A 272 3.37 -8.24 11.59
C GLY A 272 4.00 -6.84 11.49
N VAL A 273 3.64 -6.15 10.41
CA VAL A 273 4.16 -4.81 10.10
C VAL A 273 3.31 -3.75 10.81
N VAL A 274 3.95 -2.87 11.57
CA VAL A 274 3.29 -1.72 12.20
C VAL A 274 3.50 -0.49 11.33
N ILE A 275 2.42 0.16 10.93
CA ILE A 275 2.42 1.36 10.09
C ILE A 275 1.75 2.51 10.84
N THR A 276 2.26 3.74 10.70
CA THR A 276 1.57 4.90 11.27
C THR A 276 0.31 5.23 10.47
N ASP A 277 -0.67 5.88 11.11
CA ASP A 277 -1.57 6.76 10.37
C ASP A 277 -0.78 7.92 9.72
N ALA A 278 -1.43 8.74 8.90
CA ALA A 278 -0.75 9.79 8.13
C ALA A 278 -0.03 10.81 9.03
N MET A 279 1.31 10.77 9.01
CA MET A 279 2.19 11.64 9.82
C MET A 279 2.05 13.15 9.55
N GLY A 280 1.32 13.52 8.49
CA GLY A 280 0.99 14.91 8.15
C GLY A 280 -0.27 15.44 8.87
N MET A 281 -0.96 14.63 9.67
CA MET A 281 -2.18 15.05 10.37
C MET A 281 -1.91 16.08 11.49
N SER A 282 -2.92 16.89 11.78
CA SER A 282 -2.84 17.99 12.77
C SER A 282 -2.52 17.49 14.18
N ALA A 283 -2.99 16.28 14.55
CA ALA A 283 -2.65 15.63 15.81
C ALA A 283 -1.14 15.53 16.06
N ILE A 284 -0.34 15.40 15.00
CA ILE A 284 1.12 15.33 15.06
C ILE A 284 1.74 16.70 14.78
N THR A 285 1.40 17.30 13.64
CA THR A 285 2.12 18.48 13.11
C THR A 285 1.96 19.75 13.95
N GLN A 286 0.93 19.83 14.81
CA GLN A 286 0.76 20.96 15.74
C GLN A 286 1.50 20.78 17.08
N ASN A 287 1.93 19.55 17.41
CA ASN A 287 2.46 19.20 18.73
C ASN A 287 3.93 18.77 18.71
N TYR A 288 4.44 18.35 17.55
CA TYR A 288 5.79 17.82 17.39
C TYR A 288 6.46 18.44 16.18
N THR A 289 7.76 18.71 16.27
CA THR A 289 8.52 19.04 15.07
C THR A 289 8.60 17.83 14.15
N PHE A 290 8.80 18.09 12.86
CA PHE A 290 8.89 17.02 11.86
C PHE A 290 9.96 15.96 12.19
N THR A 291 11.13 16.42 12.66
CA THR A 291 12.25 15.54 13.04
C THR A 291 11.91 14.71 14.27
N GLU A 292 11.35 15.33 15.32
CA GLU A 292 10.93 14.62 16.53
C GLU A 292 9.88 13.56 16.22
N ALA A 293 8.87 13.88 15.42
CA ALA A 293 7.80 12.95 15.06
C ALA A 293 8.35 11.70 14.33
N VAL A 294 9.28 11.89 13.39
CA VAL A 294 9.94 10.78 12.67
C VAL A 294 10.67 9.86 13.64
N GLU A 295 11.47 10.44 14.54
CA GLU A 295 12.28 9.65 15.47
C GLU A 295 11.44 8.95 16.52
N LEU A 296 10.46 9.65 17.09
CA LEU A 296 9.53 9.08 18.05
C LEU A 296 8.74 7.91 17.44
N ALA A 297 8.24 8.05 16.21
CA ALA A 297 7.50 6.97 15.55
C ALA A 297 8.36 5.71 15.35
N ILE A 298 9.63 5.83 14.97
CA ILE A 298 10.51 4.67 14.79
C ILE A 298 10.86 4.04 16.13
N ARG A 299 11.18 4.86 17.14
CA ARG A 299 11.47 4.39 18.52
C ARG A 299 10.25 3.75 19.17
N ALA A 300 9.05 4.19 18.80
CA ALA A 300 7.80 3.58 19.26
C ALA A 300 7.64 2.12 18.78
N GLY A 301 8.28 1.74 17.67
CA GLY A 301 8.22 0.40 17.09
C GLY A 301 7.48 0.32 15.76
N ASN A 302 7.13 1.45 15.15
CA ASN A 302 6.58 1.48 13.79
C ASN A 302 7.65 1.06 12.78
N ASP A 303 7.28 0.18 11.86
CA ASP A 303 8.13 -0.26 10.76
C ASP A 303 8.01 0.66 9.55
N ILE A 304 6.82 1.26 9.35
CA ILE A 304 6.53 2.16 8.22
C ILE A 304 5.96 3.49 8.71
N LEU A 305 6.48 4.59 8.16
CA LEU A 305 5.94 5.94 8.31
C LEU A 305 5.14 6.31 7.06
N LEU A 306 3.85 6.58 7.24
CA LEU A 306 2.94 6.93 6.16
C LEU A 306 2.85 8.45 5.98
N TYR A 307 3.07 8.91 4.76
CA TYR A 307 2.85 10.29 4.34
C TYR A 307 1.92 10.35 3.12
N THR A 308 1.09 11.38 3.05
CA THR A 308 0.12 11.56 1.94
C THR A 308 0.65 12.44 0.81
N ALA A 309 1.80 13.09 1.01
CA ALA A 309 2.45 13.97 0.05
C ALA A 309 3.82 13.44 -0.39
N THR A 310 4.28 13.86 -1.56
CA THR A 310 5.63 13.53 -2.08
C THR A 310 6.64 14.64 -1.80
N LEU A 311 6.17 15.87 -1.58
CA LEU A 311 7.01 17.05 -1.44
C LEU A 311 6.87 17.66 -0.05
N SER A 312 7.98 18.20 0.45
CA SER A 312 8.07 19.06 1.62
C SER A 312 8.93 20.25 1.26
N SER A 313 8.34 21.45 1.19
CA SER A 313 9.06 22.69 0.79
C SER A 313 9.85 22.54 -0.52
N ASN A 314 9.22 21.97 -1.56
CA ASN A 314 9.80 21.68 -2.88
C ASN A 314 10.95 20.65 -2.91
N ILE A 315 11.22 19.96 -1.80
CA ILE A 315 12.18 18.85 -1.71
C ILE A 315 11.40 17.53 -1.62
N SER A 316 11.96 16.44 -2.14
CA SER A 316 11.44 15.08 -1.89
C SER A 316 11.28 14.84 -0.38
N LEU A 317 10.04 14.58 0.04
CA LEU A 317 9.72 14.23 1.42
C LEU A 317 10.43 12.93 1.81
N THR A 318 10.44 11.94 0.91
CA THR A 318 11.16 10.67 1.08
C THR A 318 12.62 10.91 1.42
N ARG A 319 13.31 11.74 0.63
CA ARG A 319 14.73 12.06 0.86
C ARG A 319 14.95 12.74 2.20
N ARG A 320 14.07 13.67 2.58
CA ARG A 320 14.14 14.36 3.88
C ARG A 320 14.00 13.37 5.03
N VAL A 321 13.02 12.47 4.97
CA VAL A 321 12.79 11.44 6.00
C VAL A 321 13.99 10.49 6.08
N ILE A 322 14.49 9.98 4.95
CA ILE A 322 15.67 9.10 4.94
C ILE A 322 16.87 9.78 5.62
N ASN A 323 17.11 11.06 5.29
CA ASN A 323 18.23 11.81 5.88
C ASN A 323 18.07 11.97 7.40
N ILE A 324 16.86 12.26 7.90
CA ILE A 324 16.60 12.37 9.34
C ILE A 324 16.91 11.06 10.04
N ILE A 325 16.39 9.95 9.51
CA ILE A 325 16.56 8.62 10.12
C ILE A 325 18.03 8.20 10.10
N GLU A 326 18.72 8.39 8.98
CA GLU A 326 20.16 8.11 8.88
C GLU A 326 20.97 8.91 9.90
N GLN A 327 20.71 10.21 10.03
CA GLN A 327 21.41 11.04 11.02
C GLN A 327 21.08 10.63 12.46
N ALA A 328 19.83 10.26 12.75
CA ALA A 328 19.43 9.76 14.06
C ALA A 328 20.14 8.43 14.39
N VAL A 329 20.36 7.55 13.41
CA VAL A 329 21.14 6.31 13.58
C VAL A 329 22.62 6.62 13.83
N LEU A 330 23.23 7.48 13.01
CA LEU A 330 24.64 7.86 13.14
C LEU A 330 24.94 8.54 14.48
N GLN A 331 23.96 9.23 15.06
CA GLN A 331 24.07 9.89 16.36
C GLN A 331 23.63 9.01 17.53
N GLY A 332 23.26 7.73 17.29
CA GLY A 332 22.85 6.79 18.33
C GLY A 332 21.47 7.06 18.94
N ARG A 333 20.67 7.97 18.36
CA ARG A 333 19.29 8.27 18.80
C ARG A 333 18.29 7.20 18.36
N ILE A 334 18.58 6.50 17.27
CA ILE A 334 17.90 5.28 16.81
C ILE A 334 18.96 4.18 16.65
N THR A 335 18.68 2.97 17.12
CA THR A 335 19.61 1.85 16.95
C THR A 335 19.52 1.31 15.52
N GLN A 336 20.65 0.84 14.97
CA GLN A 336 20.64 0.17 13.66
C GLN A 336 19.78 -1.11 13.69
N SER A 337 19.78 -1.86 14.80
CA SER A 337 18.89 -3.03 15.01
C SER A 337 17.42 -2.69 14.78
N ARG A 338 16.96 -1.53 15.23
CA ARG A 338 15.55 -1.12 15.04
C ARG A 338 15.21 -0.96 13.56
N ILE A 339 16.15 -0.44 12.75
CA ILE A 339 15.98 -0.34 11.29
C ILE A 339 16.00 -1.72 10.65
N ASP A 340 16.90 -2.60 11.10
CA ASP A 340 17.04 -3.96 10.58
C ASP A 340 15.77 -4.79 10.84
N GLU A 341 15.23 -4.76 12.06
CA GLU A 341 13.98 -5.42 12.42
C GLU A 341 12.78 -4.92 11.59
N ALA A 342 12.69 -3.59 11.38
CA ALA A 342 11.62 -3.02 10.56
C ALA A 342 11.73 -3.51 9.11
N TYR A 343 12.94 -3.44 8.56
CA TYR A 343 13.23 -3.89 7.21
C TYR A 343 12.93 -5.38 7.02
N GLU A 344 13.34 -6.23 7.95
CA GLU A 344 13.08 -7.68 7.90
C GLU A 344 11.57 -7.99 7.88
N ARG A 345 10.77 -7.34 8.73
CA ARG A 345 9.30 -7.51 8.70
C ARG A 345 8.69 -7.04 7.37
N ILE A 346 9.17 -5.92 6.84
CA ILE A 346 8.72 -5.37 5.55
C ILE A 346 9.04 -6.33 4.40
N ILE A 347 10.25 -6.87 4.36
CA ILE A 347 10.67 -7.81 3.32
C ILE A 347 9.92 -9.15 3.45
N ALA A 348 9.77 -9.67 4.67
CA ALA A 348 8.95 -10.86 4.93
C ALA A 348 7.49 -10.67 4.48
N MET A 349 6.93 -9.48 4.69
CA MET A 349 5.60 -9.11 4.20
C MET A 349 5.54 -9.12 2.67
N LYS A 350 6.53 -8.52 1.99
CA LYS A 350 6.60 -8.54 0.52
C LYS A 350 6.71 -9.97 -0.02
N GLN A 351 7.47 -10.84 0.64
CA GLN A 351 7.57 -12.26 0.30
C GLN A 351 6.25 -13.01 0.52
N LYS A 352 5.59 -12.82 1.67
CA LYS A 352 4.29 -13.43 2.01
C LYS A 352 3.24 -13.20 0.92
N TYR A 353 3.25 -12.02 0.31
CA TYR A 353 2.31 -11.62 -0.75
C TYR A 353 2.86 -11.78 -2.18
N GLY A 354 4.05 -12.36 -2.35
CA GLY A 354 4.63 -12.65 -3.66
C GLY A 354 5.05 -11.41 -4.46
N LEU A 355 5.35 -10.30 -3.78
CA LEU A 355 5.87 -9.08 -4.42
C LEU A 355 7.34 -9.26 -4.79
N ILE A 356 8.07 -10.06 -4.03
CA ILE A 356 9.45 -10.43 -4.31
C ILE A 356 9.59 -11.94 -4.21
N ALA A 357 10.39 -12.49 -5.11
CA ALA A 357 10.87 -13.87 -5.12
C ALA A 357 11.41 -14.27 -3.73
N GLY A 358 11.08 -15.49 -3.29
CA GLY A 358 11.84 -16.14 -2.22
C GLY A 358 13.27 -16.42 -2.67
N ALA A 359 14.17 -16.79 -1.75
CA ALA A 359 15.56 -17.11 -2.08
C ALA A 359 15.71 -18.22 -3.16
N GLU A 360 14.66 -18.99 -3.44
CA GLU A 360 14.60 -20.05 -4.44
C GLU A 360 14.15 -19.60 -5.85
N ASP A 361 13.55 -18.41 -5.99
CA ASP A 361 12.92 -17.94 -7.25
C ASP A 361 13.86 -17.08 -8.12
N ILE A 362 15.10 -16.84 -7.67
CA ILE A 362 16.07 -15.90 -8.29
C ILE A 362 16.50 -16.32 -9.72
N ALA A 363 16.15 -17.53 -10.16
CA ALA A 363 16.57 -18.06 -11.46
C ALA A 363 15.56 -17.86 -12.61
N ARG A 364 14.39 -17.22 -12.41
CA ARG A 364 13.43 -17.03 -13.50
C ARG A 364 12.85 -15.62 -13.54
N GLU A 365 12.94 -15.05 -14.73
CA GLU A 365 12.35 -13.78 -15.19
C GLU A 365 13.05 -12.50 -14.74
N THR A 366 13.61 -11.77 -15.72
CA THR A 366 13.09 -10.43 -16.05
C THR A 366 13.58 -10.03 -17.44
N ALA A 367 12.91 -10.51 -18.49
CA ALA A 367 12.73 -9.68 -19.67
C ALA A 367 11.38 -9.00 -19.49
N VAL A 368 11.37 -7.74 -19.08
CA VAL A 368 10.12 -6.96 -19.06
C VAL A 368 9.70 -6.78 -20.51
N THR A 369 8.58 -7.35 -20.92
CA THR A 369 8.06 -7.22 -22.30
C THR A 369 7.17 -6.00 -22.44
N PRO A 370 6.96 -5.47 -23.66
CA PRO A 370 5.92 -4.47 -23.89
C PRO A 370 4.54 -4.95 -23.42
N VAL A 371 3.66 -4.02 -23.03
CA VAL A 371 2.30 -4.32 -22.55
C VAL A 371 1.30 -3.34 -23.14
N VAL A 372 0.16 -3.84 -23.63
CA VAL A 372 -1.00 -3.01 -24.03
C VAL A 372 -2.17 -3.25 -23.08
N TYR A 373 -2.78 -2.16 -22.61
CA TYR A 373 -3.87 -2.21 -21.65
C TYR A 373 -5.23 -2.12 -22.34
N GLN A 374 -6.27 -2.61 -21.68
CA GLN A 374 -7.64 -2.46 -22.17
C GLN A 374 -7.99 -0.97 -22.26
N ASN A 375 -8.54 -0.54 -23.39
CA ASN A 375 -8.97 0.84 -23.58
C ASN A 375 -10.06 1.25 -22.56
N TYR A 376 -10.15 2.54 -22.25
CA TYR A 376 -11.23 3.08 -21.43
C TYR A 376 -11.74 4.42 -22.00
N PRO A 377 -13.08 4.63 -22.03
CA PRO A 377 -14.11 3.65 -21.68
C PRO A 377 -14.17 2.49 -22.69
N ASN A 378 -14.73 1.35 -22.28
CA ASN A 378 -15.04 0.23 -23.18
C ASN A 378 -16.26 -0.54 -22.65
N PRO A 379 -17.43 -0.53 -23.34
CA PRO A 379 -17.71 0.22 -24.57
C PRO A 379 -17.55 1.74 -24.43
N PHE A 380 -17.29 2.45 -25.52
CA PHE A 380 -17.16 3.91 -25.53
C PHE A 380 -18.09 4.59 -26.53
N ARG A 381 -18.35 5.88 -26.33
CA ARG A 381 -19.05 6.75 -27.29
C ARG A 381 -18.12 7.87 -27.75
N GLY A 382 -17.90 7.98 -29.05
CA GLY A 382 -17.09 9.04 -29.68
C GLY A 382 -15.57 8.87 -29.54
N GLN A 383 -15.05 8.71 -28.31
CA GLN A 383 -13.61 8.58 -28.06
C GLN A 383 -13.26 7.60 -26.92
N THR A 384 -12.06 7.02 -27.00
CA THR A 384 -11.45 6.17 -25.97
C THR A 384 -9.93 6.36 -25.94
N GLU A 385 -9.30 6.03 -24.82
CA GLU A 385 -7.84 6.05 -24.67
C GLU A 385 -7.29 4.64 -24.50
N VAL A 386 -6.17 4.36 -25.14
CA VAL A 386 -5.44 3.10 -25.03
C VAL A 386 -4.06 3.40 -24.48
N SER A 387 -3.71 2.75 -23.37
CA SER A 387 -2.40 2.90 -22.73
C SER A 387 -1.50 1.70 -23.05
N PHE A 388 -0.20 1.92 -23.14
CA PHE A 388 0.80 0.87 -23.29
C PHE A 388 2.13 1.23 -22.61
N TYR A 389 2.93 0.22 -22.27
CA TYR A 389 4.26 0.35 -21.68
C TYR A 389 5.31 -0.29 -22.57
N LEU A 390 6.48 0.34 -22.67
CA LEU A 390 7.65 -0.15 -23.38
C LEU A 390 8.85 -0.27 -22.41
N PRO A 391 9.56 -1.39 -22.38
CA PRO A 391 10.73 -1.59 -21.51
C PRO A 391 11.96 -0.76 -21.95
N GLU A 392 12.09 -0.53 -23.25
CA GLU A 392 13.20 0.19 -23.88
C GLU A 392 12.68 1.06 -25.04
N GLU A 393 13.57 1.84 -25.65
CA GLU A 393 13.21 2.59 -26.87
C GLU A 393 13.05 1.62 -28.03
N MET A 394 11.89 1.65 -28.71
CA MET A 394 11.59 0.72 -29.80
C MET A 394 10.62 1.30 -30.82
N HIS A 395 10.66 0.75 -32.04
CA HIS A 395 9.69 1.06 -33.06
C HIS A 395 8.34 0.43 -32.74
N VAL A 396 7.30 1.24 -32.69
CA VAL A 396 5.94 0.90 -32.28
C VAL A 396 4.96 1.20 -33.41
N THR A 397 4.06 0.26 -33.65
CA THR A 397 2.87 0.46 -34.47
C THR A 397 1.65 0.06 -33.67
N VAL A 398 0.69 0.98 -33.53
CA VAL A 398 -0.65 0.69 -33.02
C VAL A 398 -1.60 0.74 -34.20
N THR A 399 -2.19 -0.39 -34.56
CA THR A 399 -3.11 -0.53 -35.70
C THR A 399 -4.49 -0.94 -35.22
N LEU A 400 -5.51 -0.31 -35.77
CA LEU A 400 -6.91 -0.61 -35.50
C LEU A 400 -7.53 -1.35 -36.70
N TYR A 401 -8.16 -2.47 -36.41
CA TYR A 401 -8.82 -3.33 -37.40
C TYR A 401 -10.33 -3.40 -37.15
N ASN A 402 -11.12 -3.56 -38.21
CA ASN A 402 -12.53 -3.96 -38.11
C ASN A 402 -12.65 -5.49 -37.97
N VAL A 403 -13.89 -6.01 -37.86
CA VAL A 403 -14.16 -7.46 -37.75
C VAL A 403 -13.75 -8.27 -38.98
N CYS A 404 -13.63 -7.64 -40.15
CA CYS A 404 -13.16 -8.27 -41.39
C CYS A 404 -11.63 -8.33 -41.47
N GLY A 405 -10.91 -7.74 -40.52
CA GLY A 405 -9.44 -7.66 -40.52
C GLY A 405 -8.87 -6.52 -41.37
N GLU A 406 -9.70 -5.59 -41.84
CA GLU A 406 -9.27 -4.41 -42.59
C GLU A 406 -8.74 -3.33 -41.65
N ILE A 407 -7.68 -2.64 -42.06
CA ILE A 407 -7.11 -1.53 -41.28
C ILE A 407 -8.04 -0.33 -41.38
N VAL A 408 -8.52 0.12 -40.23
CA VAL A 408 -9.39 1.30 -40.09
C VAL A 408 -8.58 2.55 -39.79
N ASN A 409 -7.55 2.43 -38.93
CA ASN A 409 -6.71 3.54 -38.50
C ASN A 409 -5.36 3.02 -37.96
N VAL A 410 -4.33 3.87 -37.90
CA VAL A 410 -3.03 3.61 -37.26
C VAL A 410 -2.75 4.73 -36.24
N PRO A 411 -3.30 4.65 -35.01
CA PRO A 411 -3.20 5.74 -34.03
C PRO A 411 -1.78 6.10 -33.56
N ALA A 412 -0.81 5.20 -33.74
CA ALA A 412 0.60 5.47 -33.44
C ALA A 412 1.52 4.69 -34.37
N TYR A 413 2.56 5.34 -34.86
CA TYR A 413 3.61 4.76 -35.67
C TYR A 413 4.93 5.52 -35.45
N GLY A 414 6.03 4.81 -35.23
CA GLY A 414 7.38 5.40 -35.12
C GLY A 414 8.18 4.90 -33.92
N ILE A 415 9.28 5.58 -33.60
CA ILE A 415 10.13 5.25 -32.45
C ILE A 415 9.58 5.91 -31.19
N TYR A 416 9.35 5.11 -30.15
CA TYR A 416 8.88 5.56 -28.84
C TYR A 416 9.94 5.23 -27.79
N ARG A 417 10.22 6.20 -26.91
CA ARG A 417 11.14 6.01 -25.77
C ARG A 417 10.61 4.97 -24.79
N SER A 418 11.48 4.41 -23.96
CA SER A 418 11.08 3.55 -22.86
C SER A 418 10.11 4.26 -21.91
N GLY A 419 9.20 3.47 -21.33
CA GLY A 419 8.18 3.93 -20.40
C GLY A 419 6.76 3.87 -20.94
N SER A 420 5.91 4.69 -20.32
CA SER A 420 4.46 4.60 -20.36
C SER A 420 3.87 5.62 -21.34
N HIS A 421 3.05 5.16 -22.28
CA HIS A 421 2.45 5.95 -23.36
C HIS A 421 0.93 5.79 -23.43
N VAL A 422 0.24 6.77 -24.01
CA VAL A 422 -1.22 6.77 -24.21
C VAL A 422 -1.54 7.29 -25.60
N VAL A 423 -2.44 6.61 -26.32
CA VAL A 423 -2.96 7.03 -27.62
C VAL A 423 -4.48 7.20 -27.55
N ARG A 424 -4.99 8.18 -28.28
CA ARG A 424 -6.43 8.45 -28.40
C ARG A 424 -6.99 7.79 -29.65
N VAL A 425 -8.16 7.18 -29.51
CA VAL A 425 -8.94 6.59 -30.61
C VAL A 425 -10.30 7.26 -30.61
N ASN A 426 -10.70 7.80 -31.76
CA ASN A 426 -11.97 8.51 -31.94
C ASN A 426 -12.49 8.32 -33.37
N GLY A 427 -13.70 8.83 -33.63
CA GLY A 427 -14.27 8.88 -34.99
C GLY A 427 -14.66 7.51 -35.57
N LEU A 428 -14.87 6.50 -34.73
CA LEU A 428 -15.31 5.18 -35.17
C LEU A 428 -16.84 5.11 -35.24
N ALA A 429 -17.36 4.45 -36.28
CA ALA A 429 -18.77 4.03 -36.32
C ALA A 429 -19.08 3.05 -35.16
N SER A 430 -20.36 2.82 -34.88
CA SER A 430 -20.75 1.77 -33.94
C SER A 430 -20.29 0.40 -34.43
N GLY A 431 -19.67 -0.37 -33.55
CA GLY A 431 -19.17 -1.69 -33.91
C GLY A 431 -18.07 -2.22 -33.00
N VAL A 432 -17.61 -3.41 -33.34
CA VAL A 432 -16.47 -4.07 -32.68
C VAL A 432 -15.21 -3.85 -33.50
N TYR A 433 -14.14 -3.45 -32.84
CA TYR A 433 -12.83 -3.22 -33.42
C TYR A 433 -11.75 -3.96 -32.63
N PHE A 434 -10.61 -4.21 -33.27
CA PHE A 434 -9.46 -4.85 -32.67
C PHE A 434 -8.24 -3.93 -32.79
N LEU A 435 -7.69 -3.49 -31.67
CA LEU A 435 -6.46 -2.70 -31.64
C LEU A 435 -5.28 -3.62 -31.37
N ARG A 436 -4.29 -3.61 -32.25
CA ARG A 436 -3.03 -4.36 -32.12
C ARG A 436 -1.89 -3.39 -31.84
N LEU A 437 -1.15 -3.63 -30.76
CA LEU A 437 0.17 -3.05 -30.53
C LEU A 437 1.22 -4.02 -31.09
N THR A 438 2.12 -3.52 -31.93
CA THR A 438 3.32 -4.22 -32.38
C THR A 438 4.53 -3.40 -31.95
N ALA A 439 5.48 -4.02 -31.24
CA ALA A 439 6.69 -3.36 -30.76
C ALA A 439 7.87 -4.34 -30.80
N GLY A 440 8.78 -4.17 -31.76
CA GLY A 440 9.77 -5.20 -32.09
C GLY A 440 9.10 -6.54 -32.48
N SER A 441 9.47 -7.63 -31.81
CA SER A 441 8.85 -8.96 -31.99
C SER A 441 7.55 -9.15 -31.19
N TYR A 442 7.22 -8.25 -30.28
CA TYR A 442 6.01 -8.35 -29.46
C TYR A 442 4.78 -7.88 -30.26
N SER A 443 3.68 -8.65 -30.16
CA SER A 443 2.38 -8.23 -30.65
C SER A 443 1.25 -8.64 -29.70
N ALA A 444 0.32 -7.74 -29.43
CA ALA A 444 -0.86 -8.02 -28.61
C ALA A 444 -2.08 -7.25 -29.07
N THR A 445 -3.26 -7.86 -28.96
CA THR A 445 -4.54 -7.29 -29.40
C THR A 445 -5.51 -7.06 -28.25
N ARG A 446 -6.29 -5.97 -28.33
CA ARG A 446 -7.40 -5.64 -27.43
C ARG A 446 -8.67 -5.39 -28.22
N LYS A 447 -9.80 -5.85 -27.69
CA LYS A 447 -11.13 -5.65 -28.27
C LYS A 447 -11.69 -4.31 -27.82
N LEU A 448 -12.13 -3.50 -28.78
CA LEU A 448 -12.74 -2.19 -28.59
C LEU A 448 -14.21 -2.28 -29.03
N ILE A 449 -15.13 -1.68 -28.28
CA ILE A 449 -16.56 -1.61 -28.61
C ILE A 449 -16.95 -0.13 -28.68
N SER A 450 -17.26 0.34 -29.89
CA SER A 450 -17.75 1.70 -30.13
C SER A 450 -19.28 1.69 -30.18
N LEU A 451 -19.89 2.63 -29.48
CA LEU A 451 -21.34 2.89 -29.44
C LEU A 451 -21.61 4.31 -29.94
N HIS A 452 -22.77 4.51 -30.58
CA HIS A 452 -23.27 5.83 -30.94
C HIS A 452 -23.80 6.58 -29.72
#